data_AF-A0A3D0QBS2-F1
#
_entry.id   AF-A0A3D0QBS2-F1
#
_cell.length_a   1.000
_cell.length_b   1.000
_cell.length_c   1.000
_cell.angle_alpha   90.00
_cell.angle_beta   90.00
_cell.angle_gamma   90.00
#
_symmetry.space_group_name_H-M   'P 1'
#
loop_
_entity.id
_entity.type
_entity.pdbx_description
1 polymer ?
#
loop_
_entity_poly.entity_id
_entity_poly.type
_entity_poly.pdbx_seq_one_letter_code
_entity_poly.pdbx_strand_id
1 'polypeptide(L)'
;MAITLEARERELKKRFSHPYDWGQRQSDEWDAHTDFVYHVFSFEALLKEIEARFGQEQHHKEMLSYGMNRWYNFWSAKAVEQIFACHPGVTAARDSGDRLREFRIGDLSFDHKTSTYPRGFNHDLDYGQKHPRELIEWFYTHQSQQRRKHFENRIFIVLYASDGQHWKLKAELSWLESIIKSYLDTFDAAKLFHYKFEGRRETAADLLWAVK
;
A
#
# COMPACT_ATOMS: atom_id res chain seq x y z
N MET A 1 7.69 -21.66 -7.96
CA MET A 1 7.21 -20.75 -9.02
C MET A 1 6.87 -19.41 -8.37
N ALA A 2 7.24 -18.30 -9.00
CA ALA A 2 6.80 -16.98 -8.53
C ALA A 2 5.28 -16.85 -8.70
N ILE A 3 4.60 -16.28 -7.70
CA ILE A 3 3.15 -16.07 -7.73
C ILE A 3 2.85 -14.97 -8.77
N THR A 4 1.98 -15.26 -9.75
CA THR A 4 1.62 -14.30 -10.80
C THR A 4 0.72 -13.17 -10.27
N LEU A 5 0.66 -12.05 -10.99
CA LEU A 5 -0.18 -10.92 -10.61
C LEU A 5 -1.67 -11.31 -10.59
N GLU A 6 -2.11 -12.11 -11.55
CA GLU A 6 -3.49 -12.60 -11.64
C GLU A 6 -3.83 -13.54 -10.47
N ALA A 7 -2.87 -14.38 -10.05
CA ALA A 7 -3.06 -15.23 -8.89
C ALA A 7 -3.21 -14.39 -7.59
N ARG A 8 -2.38 -13.35 -7.42
CA ARG A 8 -2.49 -12.41 -6.29
C ARG A 8 -3.83 -11.68 -6.31
N GLU A 9 -4.26 -11.19 -7.47
CA GLU A 9 -5.54 -10.50 -7.63
C GLU A 9 -6.70 -11.39 -7.20
N ARG A 10 -6.74 -12.65 -7.67
CA ARG A 10 -7.79 -13.61 -7.28
C ARG A 10 -7.82 -13.85 -5.77
N GLU A 11 -6.67 -14.07 -5.13
CA GLU A 11 -6.63 -14.26 -3.68
C GLU A 11 -7.08 -13.01 -2.93
N LEU A 12 -6.56 -11.83 -3.30
CA LEU A 12 -6.93 -10.56 -2.67
C LEU A 12 -8.44 -10.28 -2.78
N LYS A 13 -9.07 -10.59 -3.92
CA LYS A 13 -10.52 -10.40 -4.12
C LYS A 13 -11.38 -11.29 -3.23
N LYS A 14 -10.88 -12.42 -2.73
CA LYS A 14 -11.60 -13.24 -1.73
C LYS A 14 -11.86 -12.46 -0.43
N ARG A 15 -11.06 -11.44 -0.11
CA ARG A 15 -11.28 -10.54 1.04
C ARG A 15 -12.61 -9.77 0.95
N PHE A 16 -13.20 -9.63 -0.23
CA PHE A 16 -14.39 -8.82 -0.47
C PHE A 16 -15.66 -9.33 0.22
N SER A 17 -15.71 -10.62 0.56
CA SER A 17 -16.82 -11.23 1.29
C SER A 17 -16.82 -10.92 2.80
N HIS A 18 -15.82 -10.18 3.29
CA HIS A 18 -15.67 -9.85 4.71
C HIS A 18 -15.73 -8.32 4.93
N PRO A 19 -16.27 -7.82 6.05
CA PRO A 19 -16.26 -6.38 6.38
C PRO A 19 -14.84 -5.84 6.47
N TYR A 20 -14.58 -4.63 5.96
CA TYR A 20 -13.28 -3.95 6.13
C TYR A 20 -13.34 -3.01 7.32
N ASP A 21 -13.10 -3.57 8.51
CA ASP A 21 -13.01 -2.84 9.76
C ASP A 21 -11.70 -3.20 10.46
N TRP A 22 -11.02 -2.19 10.98
CA TRP A 22 -9.80 -2.38 11.76
C TRP A 22 -10.10 -2.63 13.24
N GLY A 23 -11.25 -2.16 13.75
CA GLY A 23 -11.63 -2.19 15.16
C GLY A 23 -10.77 -1.30 16.07
N GLN A 24 -9.48 -1.17 15.76
CA GLN A 24 -8.49 -0.41 16.50
C GLN A 24 -7.39 0.12 15.58
N ARG A 25 -6.58 1.04 16.11
CA ARG A 25 -5.36 1.47 15.41
C ARG A 25 -4.34 0.33 15.39
N GLN A 26 -3.72 0.12 14.23
CA GLN A 26 -2.59 -0.80 14.08
C GLN A 26 -1.47 -0.53 15.12
N SER A 27 -1.02 -1.57 15.81
CA SER A 27 -0.04 -1.52 16.90
C SER A 27 1.08 -2.55 16.72
N ASP A 28 2.25 -2.30 17.32
CA ASP A 28 3.39 -3.23 17.21
C ASP A 28 3.13 -4.59 17.90
N GLU A 29 2.31 -4.62 18.94
CA GLU A 29 1.91 -5.85 19.66
C GLU A 29 1.06 -6.76 18.76
N TRP A 30 -0.03 -6.24 18.20
CA TRP A 30 -0.92 -7.00 17.33
C TRP A 30 -0.24 -7.36 16.00
N ASP A 31 0.68 -6.53 15.55
CA ASP A 31 1.54 -6.82 14.41
C ASP A 31 2.46 -8.03 14.67
N ALA A 32 2.93 -8.22 15.90
CA ALA A 32 3.73 -9.38 16.29
C ALA A 32 2.89 -10.66 16.36
N HIS A 33 1.67 -10.57 16.91
CA HIS A 33 0.74 -11.71 16.94
C HIS A 33 0.31 -12.17 15.54
N THR A 34 0.28 -11.25 14.56
CA THR A 34 -0.16 -11.50 13.19
C THR A 34 0.97 -11.52 12.17
N ASP A 35 2.20 -11.87 12.56
CA ASP A 35 3.36 -11.88 11.65
C ASP A 35 3.25 -12.94 10.52
N PHE A 36 2.52 -14.03 10.77
CA PHE A 36 2.26 -15.10 9.81
C PHE A 36 1.60 -14.59 8.51
N VAL A 37 0.94 -13.43 8.52
CA VAL A 37 0.36 -12.80 7.33
C VAL A 37 1.38 -12.58 6.20
N TYR A 38 2.67 -12.44 6.54
CA TYR A 38 3.75 -12.26 5.59
C TYR A 38 4.14 -13.55 4.86
N HIS A 39 3.79 -14.70 5.41
CA HIS A 39 4.21 -16.02 4.95
C HIS A 39 3.04 -16.84 4.38
N VAL A 40 1.80 -16.45 4.69
CA VAL A 40 0.59 -17.11 4.20
C VAL A 40 0.05 -16.39 2.98
N PHE A 41 0.17 -17.02 1.81
CA PHE A 41 -0.28 -16.40 0.55
C PHE A 41 -1.78 -16.51 0.32
N SER A 42 -2.40 -17.69 0.40
CA SER A 42 -3.82 -17.84 0.06
C SER A 42 -4.74 -17.31 1.15
N PHE A 43 -5.86 -16.69 0.78
CA PHE A 43 -6.82 -16.15 1.73
C PHE A 43 -7.47 -17.24 2.59
N GLU A 44 -7.69 -18.43 2.04
CA GLU A 44 -8.24 -19.56 2.80
C GLU A 44 -7.27 -20.06 3.88
N ALA A 45 -5.98 -20.23 3.54
CA ALA A 45 -4.97 -20.59 4.53
C ALA A 45 -4.82 -19.52 5.61
N LEU A 46 -4.98 -18.23 5.27
CA LEU A 46 -4.99 -17.15 6.25
C LEU A 46 -6.10 -17.34 7.28
N LEU A 47 -7.34 -17.59 6.82
CA LEU A 47 -8.47 -17.80 7.72
C LEU A 47 -8.25 -19.02 8.63
N LYS A 48 -7.73 -20.12 8.08
CA LYS A 48 -7.38 -21.32 8.85
C LYS A 48 -6.30 -21.04 9.90
N GLU A 49 -5.28 -20.26 9.55
CA GLU A 49 -4.19 -19.91 10.48
C GLU A 49 -4.69 -19.01 11.62
N ILE A 50 -5.56 -18.03 11.31
CA ILE A 50 -6.18 -17.18 12.32
C ILE A 50 -7.04 -18.01 13.28
N GLU A 51 -7.89 -18.88 12.74
CA GLU A 51 -8.77 -19.73 13.55
C GLU A 51 -7.95 -20.68 14.45
N ALA A 52 -6.90 -21.28 13.91
CA ALA A 52 -6.03 -22.17 14.67
C ALA A 52 -5.32 -21.47 15.84
N ARG A 53 -4.94 -20.19 15.68
CA ARG A 53 -4.24 -19.43 16.71
C ARG A 53 -5.17 -18.76 17.71
N PHE A 54 -6.29 -18.21 17.24
CA PHE A 54 -7.12 -17.28 18.01
C PHE A 54 -8.58 -17.70 18.13
N GLY A 55 -9.01 -18.83 17.55
CA GLY A 55 -10.43 -19.23 17.49
C GLY A 55 -11.09 -19.42 18.85
N GLN A 56 -10.30 -19.71 19.89
CA GLN A 56 -10.76 -19.87 21.29
C GLN A 56 -10.44 -18.65 22.18
N GLU A 57 -9.84 -17.59 21.63
CA GLU A 57 -9.51 -16.39 22.39
C GLU A 57 -10.68 -15.41 22.49
N GLN A 58 -10.73 -14.65 23.59
CA GLN A 58 -11.75 -13.62 23.80
C GLN A 58 -11.78 -12.57 22.69
N HIS A 59 -10.61 -12.26 22.11
CA HIS A 59 -10.43 -11.26 21.06
C HIS A 59 -10.40 -11.85 19.64
N HIS A 60 -11.00 -13.02 19.43
CA HIS A 60 -10.98 -13.72 18.15
C HIS A 60 -11.47 -12.82 16.98
N LYS A 61 -12.61 -12.14 17.13
CA LYS A 61 -13.21 -11.34 16.03
C LYS A 61 -12.31 -10.17 15.62
N GLU A 62 -11.68 -9.54 16.59
CA GLU A 62 -10.75 -8.45 16.40
C GLU A 62 -9.47 -8.97 15.73
N MET A 63 -8.91 -10.09 16.20
CA MET A 63 -7.73 -10.72 15.60
C MET A 63 -7.98 -11.17 14.15
N LEU A 64 -9.18 -11.69 13.88
CA LEU A 64 -9.62 -12.05 12.53
C LEU A 64 -9.66 -10.83 11.61
N SER A 65 -10.33 -9.77 12.02
CA SER A 65 -10.43 -8.53 11.23
C SER A 65 -9.06 -7.89 11.01
N TYR A 66 -8.24 -7.84 12.06
CA TYR A 66 -6.90 -7.28 12.04
C TYR A 66 -5.96 -8.08 11.12
N GLY A 67 -5.91 -9.40 11.29
CA GLY A 67 -5.09 -10.30 10.48
C GLY A 67 -5.48 -10.25 9.00
N MET A 68 -6.78 -10.24 8.69
CA MET A 68 -7.27 -10.07 7.31
C MET A 68 -6.83 -8.73 6.70
N ASN A 69 -6.89 -7.63 7.45
CA ASN A 69 -6.50 -6.30 6.93
C ASN A 69 -5.00 -6.18 6.73
N ARG A 70 -4.21 -6.74 7.66
CA ARG A 70 -2.75 -6.82 7.59
C ARG A 70 -2.29 -7.61 6.38
N TRP A 71 -2.85 -8.81 6.21
CA TRP A 71 -2.62 -9.65 5.03
C TRP A 71 -2.97 -8.92 3.74
N TYR A 72 -4.15 -8.31 3.68
CA TYR A 72 -4.63 -7.61 2.49
C TYR A 72 -3.74 -6.42 2.13
N ASN A 73 -3.35 -5.60 3.11
CA ASN A 73 -2.43 -4.48 2.92
C ASN A 73 -1.04 -4.95 2.48
N PHE A 74 -0.52 -6.03 3.06
CA PHE A 74 0.80 -6.55 2.71
C PHE A 74 0.82 -7.10 1.28
N TRP A 75 -0.08 -8.02 0.94
CA TRP A 75 -0.05 -8.68 -0.36
C TRP A 75 -0.45 -7.76 -1.51
N SER A 76 -1.33 -6.77 -1.29
CA SER A 76 -1.58 -5.72 -2.28
C SER A 76 -0.34 -4.83 -2.48
N ALA A 77 0.37 -4.43 -1.42
CA ALA A 77 1.61 -3.67 -1.54
C ALA A 77 2.70 -4.46 -2.27
N LYS A 78 2.87 -5.75 -1.96
CA LYS A 78 3.81 -6.64 -2.67
C LYS A 78 3.46 -6.76 -4.16
N ALA A 79 2.18 -6.72 -4.52
CA ALA A 79 1.75 -6.76 -5.91
C ALA A 79 2.10 -5.45 -6.64
N VAL A 80 1.87 -4.31 -6.00
CA VAL A 80 2.29 -3.01 -6.53
C VAL A 80 3.81 -2.92 -6.70
N GLU A 81 4.60 -3.40 -5.73
CA GLU A 81 6.07 -3.50 -5.87
C GLU A 81 6.46 -4.30 -7.12
N GLN A 82 5.79 -5.44 -7.35
CA GLN A 82 6.03 -6.27 -8.53
C GLN A 82 5.67 -5.53 -9.82
N ILE A 83 4.56 -4.78 -9.85
CA ILE A 83 4.16 -3.98 -11.00
C ILE A 83 5.25 -2.95 -11.36
N PHE A 84 5.75 -2.19 -10.38
CA PHE A 84 6.85 -1.25 -10.60
C PHE A 84 8.10 -1.99 -11.12
N ALA A 85 8.49 -3.09 -10.46
CA ALA A 85 9.69 -3.83 -10.82
C ALA A 85 9.65 -4.50 -12.21
N CYS A 86 8.46 -4.74 -12.76
CA CYS A 86 8.28 -5.30 -14.09
C CYS A 86 8.38 -4.24 -15.21
N HIS A 87 8.39 -2.95 -14.87
CA HIS A 87 8.49 -1.89 -15.88
C HIS A 87 9.93 -1.74 -16.39
N PRO A 88 10.17 -1.64 -17.72
CA PRO A 88 11.53 -1.51 -18.27
C PRO A 88 12.30 -0.27 -17.80
N GLY A 89 11.59 0.82 -17.50
CA GLY A 89 12.16 2.06 -16.96
C GLY A 89 12.50 2.03 -15.47
N VAL A 90 12.29 0.90 -14.79
CA VAL A 90 12.51 0.75 -13.34
C VAL A 90 13.64 -0.23 -13.07
N THR A 91 14.60 0.19 -12.26
CA THR A 91 15.61 -0.72 -11.70
C THR A 91 15.19 -1.13 -10.29
N ALA A 92 14.82 -2.39 -10.13
CA ALA A 92 14.62 -2.99 -8.82
C ALA A 92 15.91 -2.94 -7.98
N ALA A 93 15.83 -2.54 -6.70
CA ALA A 93 16.92 -2.78 -5.77
C ALA A 93 17.11 -4.30 -5.62
N ARG A 94 18.19 -4.85 -6.19
CA ARG A 94 18.48 -6.29 -6.22
C ARG A 94 19.29 -6.77 -5.01
N ASP A 95 19.42 -5.97 -3.96
CA ASP A 95 20.29 -6.33 -2.83
C ASP A 95 19.58 -7.26 -1.83
N SER A 96 20.10 -8.49 -1.79
CA SER A 96 19.96 -9.53 -0.78
C SER A 96 18.53 -9.92 -0.38
N GLY A 97 18.07 -11.07 -0.89
CA GLY A 97 17.05 -11.94 -0.27
C GLY A 97 15.86 -11.24 0.40
N ASP A 98 14.73 -11.20 -0.32
CA ASP A 98 13.36 -10.97 0.17
C ASP A 98 12.76 -9.56 0.21
N ARG A 99 13.48 -8.45 -0.05
CA ARG A 99 12.86 -7.12 0.09
C ARG A 99 13.17 -6.16 -1.06
N LEU A 100 12.40 -6.28 -2.14
CA LEU A 100 12.07 -5.17 -3.07
C LEU A 100 11.31 -4.07 -2.31
N ARG A 101 11.98 -3.40 -1.37
CA ARG A 101 11.39 -2.27 -0.62
C ARG A 101 11.59 -0.94 -1.32
N GLU A 102 12.54 -0.89 -2.25
CA GLU A 102 12.94 0.32 -2.94
C GLU A 102 13.11 -0.01 -4.43
N PHE A 103 12.58 0.84 -5.30
CA PHE A 103 12.79 0.77 -6.74
C PHE A 103 13.36 2.10 -7.23
N ARG A 104 14.16 2.06 -8.30
CA ARG A 104 14.79 3.25 -8.87
C ARG A 104 14.15 3.61 -10.20
N ILE A 105 13.86 4.89 -10.38
CA ILE A 105 13.50 5.48 -11.68
C ILE A 105 14.59 6.50 -12.01
N GLY A 106 15.41 6.20 -13.02
CA GLY A 106 16.65 6.93 -13.25
C GLY A 106 17.58 6.85 -12.04
N ASP A 107 18.00 8.01 -11.51
CA ASP A 107 18.95 8.09 -10.40
C ASP A 107 18.29 8.13 -9.00
N LEU A 108 16.97 8.28 -8.95
CA LEU A 108 16.21 8.42 -7.71
C LEU A 108 15.66 7.08 -7.25
N SER A 109 15.88 6.74 -5.98
CA SER A 109 15.20 5.63 -5.30
C SER A 109 13.87 6.10 -4.74
N PHE A 110 12.85 5.24 -4.82
CA PHE A 110 11.50 5.46 -4.30
C PHE A 110 10.99 4.22 -3.56
N ASP A 111 10.17 4.49 -2.55
CA ASP A 111 9.17 3.55 -2.02
C ASP A 111 7.80 3.87 -2.65
N HIS A 112 6.86 2.93 -2.65
CA HIS A 112 5.48 3.26 -3.00
C HIS A 112 4.61 3.29 -1.75
N LYS A 113 3.51 4.06 -1.82
CA LYS A 113 2.47 3.97 -0.81
C LYS A 113 1.11 4.00 -1.45
N THR A 114 0.44 2.84 -1.46
CA THR A 114 -0.98 2.78 -1.81
C THR A 114 -1.82 3.23 -0.62
N SER A 115 -2.59 4.31 -0.80
CA SER A 115 -3.47 4.88 0.22
C SER A 115 -4.85 5.13 -0.37
N THR A 116 -5.90 4.87 0.41
CA THR A 116 -7.22 5.42 0.07
C THR A 116 -7.19 6.92 0.24
N TYR A 117 -8.06 7.62 -0.49
CA TYR A 117 -8.24 9.06 -0.30
C TYR A 117 -8.57 9.35 1.18
N PRO A 118 -7.78 10.21 1.86
CA PRO A 118 -7.86 10.34 3.30
C PRO A 118 -9.07 11.16 3.73
N ARG A 119 -9.99 10.54 4.47
CA ARG A 119 -11.11 11.25 5.10
C ARG A 119 -10.66 12.41 6.01
N GLY A 120 -9.52 12.25 6.68
CA GLY A 120 -8.96 13.26 7.58
C GLY A 120 -8.24 14.43 6.90
N PHE A 121 -8.15 14.44 5.56
CA PHE A 121 -7.64 15.61 4.83
C PHE A 121 -8.68 16.73 4.75
N ASN A 122 -9.95 16.45 5.04
CA ASN A 122 -11.04 17.43 5.13
C ASN A 122 -11.28 18.27 3.85
N HIS A 123 -10.88 17.73 2.70
CA HIS A 123 -11.17 18.28 1.38
C HIS A 123 -11.72 17.18 0.46
N ASP A 124 -12.55 17.52 -0.52
CA ASP A 124 -13.06 16.57 -1.50
C ASP A 124 -11.99 16.17 -2.53
N LEU A 125 -12.30 15.19 -3.37
CA LEU A 125 -11.37 14.67 -4.37
C LEU A 125 -10.91 15.75 -5.37
N ASP A 126 -11.82 16.63 -5.79
CA ASP A 126 -11.53 17.69 -6.77
C ASP A 126 -10.49 18.68 -6.22
N TYR A 127 -10.63 19.08 -4.95
CA TYR A 127 -9.61 19.86 -4.27
C TYR A 127 -8.29 19.08 -4.19
N GLY A 128 -8.31 17.81 -3.76
CA GLY A 128 -7.09 16.99 -3.66
C GLY A 128 -6.33 16.88 -5.00
N GLN A 129 -7.06 16.78 -6.12
CA GLN A 129 -6.49 16.74 -7.47
C GLN A 129 -5.88 18.07 -7.91
N LYS A 130 -6.45 19.20 -7.49
CA LYS A 130 -5.92 20.55 -7.76
C LYS A 130 -4.78 20.94 -6.81
N HIS A 131 -4.72 20.32 -5.63
CA HIS A 131 -3.77 20.61 -4.55
C HIS A 131 -2.93 19.39 -4.15
N PRO A 132 -2.27 18.69 -5.10
CA PRO A 132 -1.53 17.45 -4.81
C PRO A 132 -0.37 17.67 -3.82
N ARG A 133 0.24 18.86 -3.82
CA ARG A 133 1.32 19.21 -2.89
C ARG A 133 0.88 19.12 -1.43
N GLU A 134 -0.29 19.67 -1.12
CA GLU A 134 -0.88 19.67 0.23
C GLU A 134 -1.27 18.25 0.67
N LEU A 135 -1.84 17.47 -0.26
CA LEU A 135 -2.22 16.09 0.03
C LEU A 135 -1.01 15.19 0.32
N ILE A 136 0.08 15.31 -0.44
CA ILE A 136 1.32 14.57 -0.19
C ILE A 136 1.92 14.96 1.16
N GLU A 137 1.95 16.26 1.49
CA GLU A 137 2.42 16.72 2.79
C GLU A 137 1.55 16.14 3.93
N TRP A 138 0.23 16.11 3.73
CA TRP A 138 -0.70 15.46 4.66
C TRP A 138 -0.34 13.98 4.86
N PHE A 139 -0.06 13.22 3.80
CA PHE A 139 0.33 11.81 3.93
C PHE A 139 1.62 11.62 4.74
N TYR A 140 2.62 12.48 4.58
CA TYR A 140 3.86 12.39 5.34
C TYR A 140 3.69 12.76 6.82
N THR A 141 2.85 13.74 7.12
CA THR A 141 2.62 14.24 8.48
C THR A 141 1.67 13.34 9.28
N HIS A 142 0.71 12.68 8.62
CA HIS A 142 -0.32 11.84 9.24
C HIS A 142 -0.06 10.32 9.16
N GLN A 143 1.17 9.91 8.82
CA GLN A 143 1.55 8.50 8.84
C GLN A 143 1.64 7.90 10.26
N SER A 144 1.67 6.58 10.34
CA SER A 144 1.89 5.84 11.60
C SER A 144 3.18 6.31 12.29
N GLN A 145 3.11 6.58 13.60
CA GLN A 145 4.17 7.27 14.36
C GLN A 145 5.29 6.35 14.89
N GLN A 146 5.15 5.03 14.74
CA GLN A 146 6.12 4.02 15.21
C GLN A 146 7.19 3.72 14.12
N ARG A 147 7.77 2.52 14.12
CA ARG A 147 8.82 2.04 13.17
C ARG A 147 8.53 2.28 11.67
N ARG A 148 7.28 2.62 11.34
CA ARG A 148 6.76 2.87 9.99
C ARG A 148 6.83 4.35 9.57
N LYS A 149 7.30 5.26 10.43
CA LYS A 149 7.47 6.68 10.11
C LYS A 149 8.80 6.91 9.38
N HIS A 150 8.75 7.13 8.08
CA HIS A 150 9.90 7.56 7.28
C HIS A 150 9.48 8.59 6.24
N PHE A 151 10.47 9.33 5.76
CA PHE A 151 10.32 10.46 4.82
C PHE A 151 11.22 10.23 3.60
N GLU A 152 11.39 8.96 3.24
CA GLU A 152 12.00 8.60 1.97
C GLU A 152 11.15 9.11 0.82
N ASN A 153 11.77 9.20 -0.36
CA ASN A 153 11.04 9.52 -1.57
C ASN A 153 9.92 8.51 -1.79
N ARG A 154 8.71 8.98 -2.07
CA ARG A 154 7.56 8.11 -2.28
C ARG A 154 6.75 8.49 -3.50
N ILE A 155 6.30 7.46 -4.22
CA ILE A 155 5.18 7.60 -5.16
C ILE A 155 3.92 7.11 -4.45
N PHE A 156 2.96 8.01 -4.25
CA PHE A 156 1.68 7.69 -3.64
C PHE A 156 0.69 7.21 -4.70
N ILE A 157 -0.01 6.12 -4.42
CA ILE A 157 -1.12 5.64 -5.26
C ILE A 157 -2.40 5.94 -4.50
N VAL A 158 -3.14 6.95 -4.95
CA VAL A 158 -4.33 7.44 -4.26
C VAL A 158 -5.57 6.76 -4.83
N LEU A 159 -6.14 5.86 -4.03
CA LEU A 159 -7.33 5.09 -4.38
C LEU A 159 -8.60 5.86 -4.00
N TYR A 160 -9.50 6.04 -4.98
CA TYR A 160 -10.83 6.58 -4.76
C TYR A 160 -11.85 5.77 -5.55
N ALA A 161 -12.91 5.34 -4.88
CA ALA A 161 -14.05 4.64 -5.45
C ALA A 161 -15.30 5.45 -5.14
N SER A 162 -16.08 5.81 -6.16
CA SER A 162 -17.30 6.62 -6.04
C SER A 162 -18.35 6.00 -5.11
N ASP A 163 -18.35 4.67 -4.95
CA ASP A 163 -19.23 3.92 -4.04
C ASP A 163 -18.71 3.86 -2.58
N GLY A 164 -17.59 4.55 -2.27
CA GLY A 164 -16.96 4.56 -0.96
C GLY A 164 -16.12 3.32 -0.64
N GLN A 165 -16.10 2.29 -1.50
CA GLN A 165 -15.36 1.05 -1.26
C GLN A 165 -13.90 1.14 -1.73
N HIS A 166 -13.23 2.25 -1.40
CA HIS A 166 -11.86 2.56 -1.85
C HIS A 166 -10.87 1.44 -1.57
N TRP A 167 -11.04 0.73 -0.45
CA TRP A 167 -10.15 -0.35 -0.05
C TRP A 167 -10.15 -1.52 -1.05
N LYS A 168 -11.26 -1.79 -1.75
CA LYS A 168 -11.36 -2.89 -2.73
C LYS A 168 -10.45 -2.66 -3.94
N LEU A 169 -10.20 -1.40 -4.28
CA LEU A 169 -9.32 -1.04 -5.40
C LEU A 169 -7.88 -1.53 -5.22
N LYS A 170 -7.45 -1.83 -3.99
CA LYS A 170 -6.13 -2.46 -3.72
C LYS A 170 -5.97 -3.85 -4.36
N ALA A 171 -7.07 -4.51 -4.71
CA ALA A 171 -7.07 -5.81 -5.37
C ALA A 171 -7.35 -5.72 -6.88
N GLU A 172 -7.58 -4.54 -7.45
CA GLU A 172 -7.76 -4.34 -8.89
C GLU A 172 -6.38 -4.21 -9.56
N LEU A 173 -5.54 -5.24 -9.44
CA LEU A 173 -4.12 -5.21 -9.76
C LEU A 173 -3.85 -5.02 -11.26
N SER A 174 -4.60 -5.68 -12.15
CA SER A 174 -4.43 -5.46 -13.59
C SER A 174 -4.78 -4.02 -14.01
N TRP A 175 -5.76 -3.41 -13.32
CA TRP A 175 -6.09 -2.01 -13.54
C TRP A 175 -5.02 -1.07 -12.96
N LEU A 176 -4.57 -1.30 -11.72
CA LEU A 176 -3.46 -0.56 -11.12
C LEU A 176 -2.18 -0.66 -11.97
N GLU A 177 -1.91 -1.82 -12.56
CA GLU A 177 -0.80 -2.03 -13.48
C GLU A 177 -0.88 -1.07 -14.68
N SER A 178 -2.06 -0.91 -15.29
CA SER A 178 -2.22 0.03 -16.41
C SER A 178 -1.95 1.49 -16.02
N ILE A 179 -2.37 1.90 -14.82
CA ILE A 179 -2.16 3.27 -14.33
C ILE A 179 -0.67 3.49 -14.02
N ILE A 180 -0.04 2.56 -13.30
CA ILE A 180 1.37 2.65 -12.93
C ILE A 180 2.25 2.65 -14.18
N LYS A 181 1.97 1.80 -15.17
CA LYS A 181 2.68 1.80 -16.45
C LYS A 181 2.59 3.16 -17.15
N SER A 182 1.37 3.71 -17.27
CA SER A 182 1.16 5.02 -17.91
C SER A 182 1.93 6.15 -17.20
N TYR A 183 1.98 6.12 -15.86
CA TYR A 183 2.78 7.05 -15.06
C TYR A 183 4.28 6.89 -15.34
N LEU A 184 4.79 5.65 -15.36
CA LEU A 184 6.21 5.36 -15.58
C LEU A 184 6.66 5.69 -17.02
N ASP A 185 5.82 5.47 -18.02
CA ASP A 185 6.09 5.80 -19.43
C ASP A 185 6.26 7.30 -19.67
N THR A 186 5.67 8.13 -18.80
CA THR A 186 5.69 9.59 -18.89
C THR A 186 6.41 10.26 -17.71
N PHE A 187 7.14 9.46 -16.92
CA PHE A 187 7.82 9.92 -15.72
C PHE A 187 8.84 11.02 -16.05
N ASP A 188 8.79 12.10 -15.29
CA ASP A 188 9.70 13.23 -15.40
C ASP A 188 10.10 13.71 -14.01
N ALA A 189 11.38 13.50 -13.67
CA ALA A 189 11.92 13.87 -12.36
C ALA A 189 11.79 15.37 -12.06
N ALA A 190 11.72 16.23 -13.08
CA ALA A 190 11.55 17.67 -12.90
C ALA A 190 10.15 18.06 -12.40
N LYS A 191 9.17 17.16 -12.50
CA LYS A 191 7.78 17.38 -12.05
C LYS A 191 7.53 16.91 -10.61
N LEU A 192 8.52 16.28 -9.97
CA LEU A 192 8.40 15.81 -8.60
C LEU A 192 8.15 16.97 -7.64
N PHE A 193 7.36 16.71 -6.59
CA PHE A 193 7.23 17.62 -5.48
C PHE A 193 8.38 17.41 -4.51
N HIS A 194 9.11 18.48 -4.22
CA HIS A 194 10.19 18.49 -3.23
C HIS A 194 9.70 19.06 -1.91
N TYR A 195 10.09 18.38 -0.82
CA TYR A 195 9.76 18.73 0.56
C TYR A 195 11.02 18.73 1.43
N LYS A 196 11.07 19.66 2.37
CA LYS A 196 12.14 19.73 3.38
C LYS A 196 11.53 19.66 4.77
N PHE A 197 11.51 18.45 5.33
CA PHE A 197 11.03 18.22 6.69
C PHE A 197 12.15 18.50 7.70
N GLU A 198 11.79 19.01 8.88
CA GLU A 198 12.76 19.42 9.90
C GLU A 198 13.74 18.30 10.26
N GLY A 199 15.04 18.63 10.18
CA GLY A 199 16.13 17.69 10.48
C GLY A 199 16.33 16.57 9.44
N ARG A 200 15.72 16.67 8.25
CA ARG A 200 15.77 15.62 7.22
C ARG A 200 16.42 16.10 5.93
N ARG A 201 16.87 15.12 5.13
CA ARG A 201 17.21 15.33 3.73
C ARG A 201 15.96 15.76 2.96
N GLU A 202 16.17 16.38 1.81
CA GLU A 202 15.08 16.66 0.89
C GLU A 202 14.39 15.37 0.47
N THR A 203 13.06 15.39 0.46
CA THR A 203 12.20 14.29 0.05
C THR A 203 11.54 14.67 -1.26
N ALA A 204 11.74 13.87 -2.30
CA ALA A 204 11.02 13.97 -3.56
C ALA A 204 9.83 13.02 -3.55
N ALA A 205 8.67 13.49 -3.96
CA ALA A 205 7.46 12.69 -4.00
C ALA A 205 6.59 13.04 -5.19
N ASP A 206 5.73 12.09 -5.55
CA ASP A 206 4.65 12.32 -6.50
C ASP A 206 3.45 11.47 -6.12
N LEU A 207 2.33 11.69 -6.80
CA LEU A 207 1.14 10.88 -6.64
C LEU A 207 0.54 10.51 -7.99
N LEU A 208 -0.07 9.33 -8.04
CA LEU A 208 -0.91 8.90 -9.14
C LEU A 208 -2.33 8.61 -8.65
N TRP A 209 -3.31 9.00 -9.46
CA TRP A 209 -4.72 8.88 -9.15
C TRP A 209 -5.28 7.58 -9.70
N ALA A 210 -5.87 6.77 -8.81
CA ALA A 210 -6.61 5.56 -9.16
C ALA A 210 -8.06 5.77 -8.74
N VAL A 211 -8.84 6.40 -9.63
CA VAL A 211 -10.23 6.80 -9.40
C VAL A 211 -11.17 5.90 -10.21
N LYS A 212 -12.20 5.35 -9.56
CA LYS A 212 -13.22 4.47 -10.15
C LYS A 212 -14.62 4.80 -9.66
#